data_AF-A0A3D1XM22-F1
#
_entry.id   AF-A0A3D1XM22-F1
#
_cell.length_a   1.000
_cell.length_b   1.000
_cell.length_c   1.000
_cell.angle_alpha   90.00
_cell.angle_beta   90.00
_cell.angle_gamma   90.00
#
_symmetry.space_group_name_H-M   'P 1'
#
loop_
_entity.id
_entity.type
_entity.pdbx_description
1 polymer ?
#
loop_
_entity_poly.entity_id
_entity_poly.type
_entity_poly.pdbx_seq_one_letter_code
_entity_poly.pdbx_strand_id
1 'polypeptide(L)' 'MSDELPYLENDDGEYSVPCQLKIAEDCVQKGKFCGDKEEARDWVEDECWISSGEGHFCVQCNDQVLRNIANLATKKMI' A
#
# COMPACT_ATOMS: atom_id res chain seq x y z
N MET A 1 -7.02 9.32 -20.28
CA MET A 1 -7.39 9.75 -18.92
C MET A 1 -6.26 9.24 -18.05
N SER A 2 -5.47 10.13 -17.44
CA SER A 2 -4.33 9.68 -16.63
C SER A 2 -4.87 9.14 -15.32
N ASP A 3 -4.72 7.83 -15.11
CA ASP A 3 -5.00 7.17 -13.84
C ASP A 3 -3.91 7.61 -12.85
N GLU A 4 -4.06 8.82 -12.29
CA GLU A 4 -3.12 9.33 -11.31
C GLU A 4 -3.29 8.53 -10.01
N LEU A 5 -2.26 7.75 -9.67
CA LEU A 5 -2.15 7.05 -8.40
C LEU A 5 -2.37 8.05 -7.23
N PRO A 6 -3.05 7.66 -6.15
CA PRO A 6 -3.32 8.55 -5.03
C PRO A 6 -2.02 8.86 -4.27
N TYR A 7 -1.76 10.15 -4.01
CA TYR A 7 -0.66 10.63 -3.15
C TYR A 7 -1.20 11.46 -1.99
N LEU A 8 -0.49 11.45 -0.88
CA LEU A 8 -0.67 12.37 0.24
C LEU A 8 0.35 13.49 0.12
N GLU A 9 -0.06 14.73 0.37
CA GLU A 9 0.81 15.90 0.45
C GLU A 9 0.81 16.43 1.89
N ASN A 10 1.99 16.83 2.42
CA ASN A 10 2.10 17.47 3.74
C ASN A 10 2.25 19.01 3.62
N ASP A 11 2.32 19.70 4.77
CA ASP A 11 2.45 21.16 4.81
C ASP A 11 3.78 21.68 4.24
N ASP A 12 4.78 20.80 4.12
CA ASP A 12 6.11 21.10 3.55
C ASP A 12 6.15 20.88 2.02
N GLY A 13 5.03 20.47 1.40
CA GLY A 13 4.92 20.21 -0.03
C GLY A 13 5.54 18.88 -0.48
N GLU A 14 5.80 17.97 0.45
CA GLU A 14 6.34 16.63 0.18
C GLU A 14 5.22 15.63 -0.08
N TYR A 15 5.54 14.57 -0.83
CA TYR A 15 4.59 13.54 -1.25
C TYR A 15 4.85 12.19 -0.59
N SER A 16 3.80 11.46 -0.27
CA SER A 16 3.86 10.09 0.26
C SER A 16 2.80 9.20 -0.37
N VAL A 17 3.13 7.94 -0.64
CA VAL A 17 2.17 6.97 -1.16
C VAL A 17 1.36 6.37 0.00
N PRO A 18 0.02 6.50 0.01
CA PRO A 18 -0.83 5.88 1.01
C PRO A 18 -0.93 4.37 0.79
N CYS A 19 -0.97 3.58 1.86
CA CYS A 19 -1.39 2.18 1.76
C CYS A 19 -2.89 2.15 1.48
N GLN A 20 -3.29 1.56 0.35
CA GLN A 20 -4.69 1.56 -0.08
C GLN A 20 -5.59 0.65 0.76
N LEU A 21 -5.07 -0.49 1.25
CA LEU A 21 -5.90 -1.51 1.91
C LEU A 21 -6.23 -1.21 3.38
N LYS A 22 -5.22 -0.88 4.20
CA LYS A 22 -5.37 -0.57 5.64
C LYS A 22 -6.14 -1.64 6.44
N ILE A 23 -5.94 -2.92 6.08
CA ILE A 23 -6.66 -4.05 6.70
C ILE A 23 -5.86 -4.76 7.80
N ALA A 24 -4.53 -4.62 7.78
CA ALA A 24 -3.68 -5.17 8.83
C ALA A 24 -3.67 -4.24 10.04
N GLU A 25 -3.67 -4.81 11.24
CA GLU A 25 -3.61 -4.05 12.50
C GLU A 25 -2.31 -3.21 12.58
N ASP A 26 -1.22 -3.76 12.06
CA ASP A 26 0.11 -3.16 11.98
C ASP A 26 0.39 -2.50 10.62
N CYS A 27 -0.66 -2.09 9.89
CA CYS A 27 -0.50 -1.40 8.61
C CYS A 27 0.30 -0.09 8.77
N VAL A 28 1.32 0.08 7.93
CA VAL A 28 2.21 1.26 7.88
C VAL A 28 1.47 2.57 7.52
N GLN A 29 0.22 2.48 7.04
CA GLN A 29 -0.67 3.58 6.62
C GLN A 29 -0.22 4.37 5.40
N LYS A 30 1.05 4.79 5.34
CA LYS A 30 1.65 5.58 4.26
C LYS A 30 3.17 5.38 4.23
N GLY A 31 3.76 5.56 3.06
CA GLY A 31 5.22 5.54 2.90
C GLY A 31 5.89 6.80 3.45
N LYS A 32 7.19 6.90 3.23
CA LYS A 32 7.96 8.11 3.55
C LYS A 32 7.45 9.31 2.75
N PHE A 33 7.55 10.51 3.32
CA PHE A 33 7.41 11.76 2.56
C PHE A 33 8.72 12.05 1.81
N CYS A 34 8.60 12.33 0.51
CA CYS A 34 9.70 12.60 -0.41
C CYS A 34 9.46 13.90 -1.18
N GLY A 35 10.50 14.42 -1.84
CA GLY A 35 10.44 15.75 -2.49
C GLY A 35 9.47 15.80 -3.68
N ASP A 36 9.22 14.66 -4.31
CA ASP A 36 8.26 14.53 -5.40
C ASP A 36 7.55 13.17 -5.39
N LYS A 37 6.58 13.02 -6.31
CA LYS A 37 5.77 11.81 -6.46
C LYS A 37 6.58 10.61 -6.99
N GLU A 38 7.62 10.84 -7.79
CA GLU A 38 8.47 9.78 -8.35
C GLU A 38 9.32 9.16 -7.23
N GLU A 39 10.01 9.99 -6.44
CA GLU A 39 10.76 9.53 -5.27
C GLU A 39 9.88 8.82 -4.24
N ALA A 40 8.66 9.31 -4.00
CA ALA A 40 7.72 8.67 -3.09
C ALA A 40 7.30 7.27 -3.59
N ARG A 41 7.21 7.11 -4.91
CA ARG A 41 6.90 5.83 -5.55
C ARG A 41 8.09 4.88 -5.50
N ASP A 42 9.27 5.34 -5.87
CA ASP A 42 10.50 4.55 -5.81
C ASP A 42 10.73 4.02 -4.40
N TRP A 43 10.46 4.84 -3.37
CA TRP A 43 10.55 4.40 -1.98
C TRP A 43 9.63 3.23 -1.65
N VAL A 44 8.36 3.23 -2.10
CA VAL A 44 7.47 2.09 -1.83
C VAL A 44 7.85 0.85 -2.63
N GLU A 45 8.41 1.02 -3.84
CA GLU A 45 8.95 -0.08 -4.63
C GLU A 45 10.18 -0.71 -3.94
N ASP A 46 11.10 0.11 -3.41
CA ASP A 46 12.26 -0.32 -2.62
C ASP A 46 11.88 -1.03 -1.31
N GLU A 47 10.80 -0.59 -0.66
CA GLU A 47 10.24 -1.21 0.55
C GLU A 47 9.34 -2.41 0.24
N CYS A 48 9.37 -2.91 -1.00
CA CYS A 48 8.65 -4.10 -1.46
C CYS A 48 7.12 -4.01 -1.27
N TRP A 49 6.54 -2.80 -1.36
CA TRP A 49 5.08 -2.68 -1.38
C TRP A 49 4.51 -3.30 -2.66
N ILE A 50 3.30 -3.82 -2.56
CA ILE A 50 2.63 -4.47 -3.68
C ILE A 50 1.86 -3.44 -4.49
N SER A 51 2.11 -3.37 -5.79
CA SER A 51 1.33 -2.59 -6.74
C SER A 51 0.14 -3.39 -7.25
N SER A 52 -1.08 -2.84 -7.13
CA SER A 52 -2.30 -3.43 -7.71
C SER A 52 -2.62 -2.94 -9.12
N GLY A 53 -1.86 -1.97 -9.63
CA GLY A 53 -2.22 -1.16 -10.81
C GLY A 53 -3.16 0.01 -10.50
N GLU A 54 -3.91 -0.05 -9.39
CA GLU A 54 -4.78 1.04 -8.91
C GLU A 54 -4.16 1.82 -7.74
N GLY A 55 -3.09 1.29 -7.15
CA GLY A 55 -2.40 1.85 -5.99
C GLY A 55 -1.36 0.89 -5.44
N HIS A 56 -0.84 1.23 -4.26
CA HIS A 56 0.12 0.42 -3.53
C HIS A 56 -0.42 0.03 -2.15
N PHE A 57 0.02 -1.12 -1.66
CA PHE A 57 -0.25 -1.54 -0.30
C PHE A 57 0.95 -2.22 0.34
N CYS A 58 1.15 -1.95 1.62
CA CYS A 58 2.28 -2.48 2.39
C CYS A 58 2.23 -4.00 2.52
N VAL A 59 3.40 -4.59 2.78
CA VAL A 59 3.59 -6.04 2.96
C VAL A 59 2.70 -6.58 4.09
N GLN A 60 2.49 -5.83 5.17
CA GLN A 60 1.62 -6.22 6.27
C GLN A 60 0.17 -6.44 5.81
N CYS A 61 -0.34 -5.52 4.97
CA CYS A 61 -1.66 -5.68 4.38
C CYS A 61 -1.71 -6.85 3.39
N ASN A 62 -0.65 -7.06 2.61
CA ASN A 62 -0.56 -8.24 1.73
C ASN A 62 -0.64 -9.55 2.54
N ASP A 63 0.12 -9.65 3.63
CA ASP A 63 0.10 -10.81 4.51
C ASP A 63 -1.30 -11.05 5.11
N GLN A 64 -1.98 -9.98 5.50
CA GLN A 64 -3.36 -10.08 5.99
C GLN A 64 -4.33 -10.54 4.90
N VAL A 65 -4.16 -10.10 3.64
CA VAL A 65 -4.93 -10.62 2.50
C VAL A 65 -4.72 -12.14 2.36
N LEU A 66 -3.46 -12.60 2.37
CA LEU A 66 -3.14 -14.02 2.23
C LEU A 66 -3.70 -14.86 3.38
N ARG A 67 -3.61 -14.37 4.62
CA ARG A 67 -4.24 -15.01 5.79
C ARG A 67 -5.75 -15.11 5.64
N ASN A 68 -6.40 -14.04 5.20
CA ASN A 68 -7.85 -14.03 4.97
C ASN A 68 -8.24 -15.05 3.88
N ILE A 69 -7.48 -15.12 2.78
CA ILE A 69 -7.71 -16.11 1.70
C ILE A 69 -7.55 -17.53 2.23
N ALA A 70 -6.49 -17.82 2.98
CA ALA A 70 -6.26 -19.14 3.58
C ALA A 70 -7.44 -19.55 4.49
N ASN A 71 -7.90 -18.66 5.35
CA ASN A 71 -9.04 -18.91 6.24
C ASN A 71 -10.34 -19.17 5.46
N LEU A 72 -10.56 -18.48 4.35
CA LEU A 72 -11.72 -18.73 3.47
C LEU A 72 -11.64 -20.10 2.79
N ALA A 73 -10.44 -20.52 2.36
CA ALA A 73 -10.24 -21.84 1.77
C ALA A 73 -10.51 -22.96 2.79
N THR A 74 -10.06 -22.81 4.04
CA THR A 74 -10.33 -23.79 5.10
C THR A 74 -11.82 -23.86 5.45
N LYS A 75 -12.52 -22.71 5.49
CA LYS A 75 -13.98 -22.68 5.75
C LYS A 75 -14.81 -23.41 4.69
N LYS A 76 -14.33 -23.52 3.45
CA LYS A 76 -15.00 -24.27 2.38
C LYS A 76 -14.79 -25.79 2.47
N MET A 77 -13.86 -26.26 3.29
CA MET A 77 -13.53 -27.68 3.47
C MET A 77 -14.21 -28.33 4.68
N ILE A 78 -15.06 -27.58 5.40
CA ILE A 78 -15.87 -28.01 6.56
C ILE A 78 -17.34 -27.97 6.13
#